data_AF-A0A327J7D3-F1
#
_entry.id   AF-A0A327J7D3-F1
#
_cell.length_a   1.000
_cell.length_b   1.000
_cell.length_c   1.000
_cell.angle_alpha   90.00
_cell.angle_beta   90.00
_cell.angle_gamma   90.00
#
_symmetry.space_group_name_H-M   'P 1'
#
loop_
_entity.id
_entity.type
_entity.pdbx_description
1 polymer ?
#
loop_
_entity_poly.entity_id
_entity_poly.type
_entity_poly.pdbx_seq_one_letter_code
_entity_poly.pdbx_strand_id
1 'polypeptide(L)'
;MNILPISFNSFYKPSVRFQNENRTSNVFCAQNLAPLKADTVTLSFQGSAPNAEPLRRLLAYGIPDLYSNIILMNPENLNAIMKTHLSSLSLNKLVKKLNPYVDSMFPVERTVFRMLKTEARVHPKMRLNEFIHKLVPEHSKRLRKLQRPIFEELNQVATNMPADLLAEYNYLAHITNKKLYNEPVFVPFSIRGFKYKLDKIRKRINSSNDGYKKQDINKLCNIAKSITYVPKEKRFGNDFSLKRYERKQRQMILKFADYFNYSRLKDDKDLKELVEISKGQIFKVPMNIQFNRKTFIYDLKKITDRLEDRRLARRMEQLAVSLPTSKDDISAFIMKAAGRSAEQIVFDLLGGACGTVDHLLAAHNKGASSLANYGLASAYKNSQKAHQSLAVLLDKNPDVRIYCQRQINRLIELANNKTFKKIGLDPSYIISLAKKLEKLSPKNDPLILDTSKLKY
;
A
#
# COMPACT_ATOMS: atom_id res chain seq x y z
N MET A 1 -26.36 -24.52 34.54
CA MET A 1 -25.21 -23.76 35.09
C MET A 1 -25.18 -22.40 34.41
N ASN A 2 -25.48 -21.36 35.18
CA ASN A 2 -25.63 -19.98 34.71
C ASN A 2 -24.27 -19.33 34.51
N ILE A 3 -24.07 -18.77 33.32
CA ILE A 3 -22.90 -17.97 32.95
C ILE A 3 -23.07 -16.59 33.58
N LEU A 4 -22.16 -16.22 34.47
CA LEU A 4 -22.13 -14.89 35.10
C LEU A 4 -21.64 -13.82 34.11
N PRO A 5 -22.21 -12.60 34.12
CA PRO A 5 -21.77 -11.49 33.30
C PRO A 5 -20.52 -10.82 33.90
N ILE A 6 -19.56 -10.47 33.03
CA ILE A 6 -18.36 -9.71 33.39
C ILE A 6 -18.77 -8.25 33.62
N SER A 7 -18.59 -7.76 34.85
CA SER A 7 -18.83 -6.35 35.21
C SER A 7 -17.62 -5.47 34.87
N PHE A 8 -17.90 -4.22 34.49
CA PHE A 8 -16.89 -3.17 34.32
C PHE A 8 -16.79 -2.36 35.62
N ASN A 9 -15.73 -2.58 36.40
CA ASN A 9 -15.41 -1.73 37.55
C ASN A 9 -14.29 -0.73 37.22
N SER A 10 -14.70 0.55 37.27
CA SER A 10 -14.03 1.70 37.87
C SER A 10 -12.52 1.61 38.14
N PHE A 11 -11.73 2.41 37.42
CA PHE A 11 -10.44 2.91 37.91
C PHE A 11 -10.29 4.41 37.67
N TYR A 12 -10.28 5.13 38.80
CA TYR A 12 -9.61 6.39 39.14
C TYR A 12 -9.41 7.46 38.04
N LYS A 13 -10.10 8.59 38.23
CA LYS A 13 -9.75 9.91 37.66
C LYS A 13 -8.52 10.48 38.39
N PRO A 14 -7.60 11.12 37.66
CA PRO A 14 -7.03 12.38 38.10
C PRO A 14 -7.58 13.50 37.23
N SER A 15 -8.17 14.50 37.88
CA SER A 15 -8.61 15.76 37.30
C SER A 15 -7.41 16.58 36.84
N VAL A 16 -7.26 16.76 35.52
CA VAL A 16 -6.42 17.83 34.95
C VAL A 16 -7.35 18.82 34.26
N ARG A 17 -7.53 19.99 34.88
CA ARG A 17 -8.16 21.16 34.24
C ARG A 17 -7.13 21.76 33.28
N PHE A 18 -7.40 21.70 31.98
CA PHE A 18 -6.71 22.56 31.02
C PHE A 18 -7.48 23.88 30.92
N GLN A 19 -6.83 24.97 31.34
CA GLN A 19 -7.29 26.33 31.12
C GLN A 19 -7.18 26.66 29.63
N ASN A 20 -8.23 27.29 29.09
CA ASN A 20 -8.27 27.80 27.73
C ASN A 20 -7.40 29.06 27.65
N GLU A 21 -6.37 29.04 26.80
CA GLU A 21 -5.77 30.27 26.30
C GLU A 21 -5.99 30.35 24.78
N ASN A 22 -6.72 31.39 24.40
CA ASN A 22 -6.97 31.81 23.04
C ASN A 22 -5.64 32.15 22.35
N ARG A 23 -5.34 31.52 21.21
CA ARG A 23 -4.38 32.07 20.25
C ARG A 23 -4.99 32.11 18.85
N THR A 24 -5.13 33.35 18.40
CA THR A 24 -5.37 33.80 17.03
C THR A 24 -4.23 33.34 16.12
N SER A 25 -4.52 32.75 14.97
CA SER A 25 -3.55 32.71 13.87
C SER A 25 -4.22 32.45 12.52
N ASN A 26 -3.98 33.46 11.69
CA ASN A 26 -4.05 33.65 10.24
C ASN A 26 -4.27 32.45 9.29
N VAL A 27 -4.90 32.82 8.18
CA VAL A 27 -5.73 32.01 7.29
C VAL A 27 -5.00 31.66 5.98
N PHE A 28 -5.31 30.48 5.42
CA PHE A 28 -5.54 30.17 3.99
C PHE A 28 -4.73 29.05 3.29
N CYS A 29 -5.54 28.30 2.53
CA CYS A 29 -5.32 27.44 1.35
C CYS A 29 -4.46 26.17 1.44
N ALA A 30 -5.14 25.03 1.66
CA ALA A 30 -4.65 23.70 1.31
C ALA A 30 -4.66 23.52 -0.22
N GLN A 31 -3.47 23.44 -0.83
CA GLN A 31 -3.31 22.95 -2.19
C GLN A 31 -3.52 21.43 -2.25
N ASN A 32 -4.13 20.93 -3.32
CA ASN A 32 -4.25 19.51 -3.61
C ASN A 32 -2.84 18.91 -3.86
N LEU A 33 -2.21 18.40 -2.81
CA LEU A 33 -0.91 17.74 -2.89
C LEU A 33 -1.02 16.37 -3.57
N ALA A 34 -0.12 16.13 -4.53
CA ALA A 34 0.00 14.86 -5.24
C ALA A 34 0.26 13.71 -4.25
N PRO A 35 -0.31 12.51 -4.51
CA PRO A 35 -0.07 11.34 -3.68
C PRO A 35 1.44 11.03 -3.60
N LEU A 36 1.92 10.65 -2.41
CA LEU A 36 3.28 10.14 -2.22
C LEU A 36 3.54 9.02 -3.25
N LYS A 37 4.59 9.17 -4.07
CA LYS A 37 4.95 8.18 -5.08
C LYS A 37 5.30 6.84 -4.42
N ALA A 38 4.54 5.83 -4.82
CA ALA A 38 4.75 4.39 -4.68
C ALA A 38 4.80 3.79 -3.25
N ASP A 39 3.65 3.25 -2.83
CA ASP A 39 3.55 2.09 -1.90
C ASP A 39 2.17 1.39 -2.05
N THR A 40 1.45 1.68 -3.15
CA THR A 40 0.16 1.07 -3.46
C THR A 40 0.22 0.73 -4.93
N VAL A 41 0.50 -0.54 -5.22
CA VAL A 41 0.31 -1.08 -6.56
C VAL A 41 -1.20 -1.22 -6.73
N THR A 42 -1.84 -0.24 -7.34
CA THR A 42 -3.23 -0.39 -7.78
C THR A 42 -3.18 -1.17 -9.09
N LEU A 43 -3.37 -2.48 -9.03
CA LEU A 43 -3.44 -3.33 -10.22
C LEU A 43 -4.80 -3.12 -10.89
N SER A 44 -4.87 -2.22 -11.88
CA SER A 44 -5.96 -2.20 -12.85
C SER A 44 -5.51 -2.96 -14.10
N PHE A 45 -5.77 -4.26 -14.14
CA PHE A 45 -5.44 -5.10 -15.30
C PHE A 45 -6.28 -4.77 -16.55
N GLN A 46 -7.28 -3.90 -16.44
CA GLN A 46 -8.16 -3.46 -17.53
C GLN A 46 -7.81 -2.07 -18.09
N GLY A 47 -6.72 -1.44 -17.64
CA GLY A 47 -6.36 -0.07 -18.04
C GLY A 47 -5.39 0.02 -19.23
N SER A 48 -5.83 0.72 -20.28
CA SER A 48 -5.05 1.73 -21.04
C SER A 48 -3.97 1.33 -22.05
N ALA A 49 -4.10 0.23 -22.80
CA ALA A 49 -3.38 0.06 -24.08
C ALA A 49 -4.01 -1.04 -24.96
N PRO A 50 -5.05 -0.76 -25.76
CA PRO A 50 -5.66 -1.76 -26.65
C PRO A 50 -4.66 -2.37 -27.63
N ASN A 51 -3.65 -1.59 -28.04
CA ASN A 51 -2.58 -2.02 -28.95
C ASN A 51 -1.53 -2.93 -28.29
N ALA A 52 -1.61 -3.20 -26.99
CA ALA A 52 -0.60 -3.97 -26.25
C ALA A 52 -1.02 -5.42 -25.96
N GLU A 53 -2.17 -5.87 -26.46
CA GLU A 53 -2.64 -7.25 -26.29
C GLU A 53 -1.62 -8.31 -26.72
N PRO A 54 -0.91 -8.18 -27.87
CA PRO A 54 0.15 -9.12 -28.22
C PRO A 54 1.27 -9.20 -27.18
N LEU A 55 1.63 -8.07 -26.54
CA LEU A 55 2.64 -8.04 -25.49
C LEU A 55 2.16 -8.68 -24.20
N ARG A 56 0.87 -8.57 -23.86
CA ARG A 56 0.29 -9.27 -22.71
C ARG A 56 0.37 -10.79 -22.87
N ARG A 57 0.14 -11.29 -24.10
CA ARG A 57 0.27 -12.73 -24.41
C ARG A 57 1.69 -13.27 -24.20
N LEU A 58 2.71 -12.43 -24.36
CA LEU A 58 4.10 -12.83 -24.08
C LEU A 58 4.33 -13.22 -22.62
N LEU A 59 3.54 -12.71 -21.67
CA LEU A 59 3.71 -13.02 -20.24
C LEU A 59 3.51 -14.51 -19.91
N ALA A 60 2.83 -15.28 -20.78
CA ALA A 60 2.72 -16.73 -20.66
C ALA A 60 4.06 -17.46 -20.90
N TYR A 61 5.05 -16.79 -21.49
CA TYR A 61 6.32 -17.38 -21.93
C TYR A 61 7.52 -17.00 -21.07
N GLY A 62 7.30 -16.51 -19.84
CA GLY A 62 8.38 -16.20 -18.89
C GLY A 62 9.29 -15.08 -19.38
N ILE A 63 8.78 -13.85 -19.34
CA ILE A 63 9.52 -12.66 -19.79
C ILE A 63 10.28 -12.04 -18.61
N PRO A 64 11.59 -11.80 -18.71
CA PRO A 64 12.33 -11.03 -17.71
C PRO A 64 11.78 -9.61 -17.56
N ASP A 65 11.81 -9.05 -16.36
CA ASP A 65 11.44 -7.66 -16.12
C ASP A 65 12.42 -6.67 -16.77
N LEU A 66 11.91 -5.57 -17.32
CA LEU A 66 12.75 -4.56 -17.98
C LEU A 66 13.67 -3.82 -16.99
N TYR A 67 13.29 -3.74 -15.71
CA TYR A 67 13.93 -2.89 -14.72
C TYR A 67 14.48 -3.65 -13.50
N SER A 68 14.42 -4.99 -13.49
CA SER A 68 14.89 -5.80 -12.37
C SER A 68 15.17 -7.26 -12.75
N ASN A 69 15.81 -7.97 -11.83
CA ASN A 69 16.23 -9.35 -11.98
C ASN A 69 15.13 -10.38 -11.66
N ILE A 70 13.89 -10.14 -12.07
CA ILE A 70 12.79 -11.11 -11.87
C ILE A 70 12.19 -11.55 -13.20
N ILE A 71 11.49 -12.68 -13.18
CA ILE A 71 10.63 -13.11 -14.28
C ILE A 71 9.21 -12.60 -14.03
N LEU A 72 8.64 -11.90 -15.00
CA LEU A 72 7.29 -11.37 -14.91
C LEU A 72 6.27 -12.50 -14.76
N MET A 73 5.39 -12.34 -13.77
CA MET A 73 4.28 -13.27 -13.55
C MET A 73 3.10 -12.88 -14.44
N ASN A 74 2.50 -13.84 -15.15
CA ASN A 74 1.23 -13.61 -15.83
C ASN A 74 0.14 -13.26 -14.77
N PRO A 75 -0.54 -12.11 -14.89
CA PRO A 75 -1.66 -11.73 -14.01
C PRO A 75 -2.74 -12.81 -13.83
N GLU A 76 -3.02 -13.60 -14.88
CA GLU A 76 -4.01 -14.67 -14.83
C GLU A 76 -3.64 -15.76 -13.81
N ASN A 77 -2.34 -16.04 -13.67
CA ASN A 77 -1.85 -17.00 -12.68
C ASN A 77 -2.11 -16.48 -11.26
N LEU A 78 -1.92 -15.19 -11.00
CA LEU A 78 -2.23 -14.61 -9.69
C LEU A 78 -3.74 -14.67 -9.44
N ASN A 79 -4.55 -14.31 -10.43
CA ASN A 79 -6.01 -14.39 -10.31
C ASN A 79 -6.49 -15.81 -10.02
N ALA A 80 -5.91 -16.82 -10.68
CA ALA A 80 -6.18 -18.24 -10.40
C ALA A 80 -5.76 -18.61 -8.97
N ILE A 81 -4.65 -18.06 -8.47
CA ILE A 81 -4.22 -18.27 -7.08
C ILE A 81 -5.21 -17.63 -6.09
N MET A 82 -5.62 -16.40 -6.33
CA MET A 82 -6.51 -15.64 -5.47
C MET A 82 -7.94 -16.20 -5.41
N LYS A 83 -8.37 -16.94 -6.44
CA LYS A 83 -9.65 -17.67 -6.45
C LYS A 83 -9.66 -18.89 -5.52
N THR A 84 -8.51 -19.35 -5.04
CA THR A 84 -8.47 -20.45 -4.07
C THR A 84 -8.65 -19.96 -2.63
N HIS A 85 -9.24 -20.78 -1.77
CA HIS A 85 -9.37 -20.50 -0.34
C HIS A 85 -8.02 -20.59 0.39
N LEU A 86 -7.15 -19.60 0.19
CA LEU A 86 -5.77 -19.60 0.71
C LEU A 86 -5.70 -19.70 2.24
N SER A 87 -6.68 -19.13 2.93
CA SER A 87 -6.81 -19.18 4.40
C SER A 87 -7.01 -20.58 4.99
N SER A 88 -7.49 -21.56 4.21
CA SER A 88 -7.66 -22.95 4.65
C SER A 88 -6.49 -23.87 4.28
N LEU A 89 -5.55 -23.40 3.46
CA LEU A 89 -4.42 -24.21 3.03
C LEU A 89 -3.38 -24.35 4.15
N SER A 90 -2.80 -25.55 4.23
CA SER A 90 -1.60 -25.77 5.04
C SER A 90 -0.37 -25.19 4.34
N LEU A 91 0.67 -24.86 5.11
CA LEU A 91 1.92 -24.31 4.58
C LEU A 91 2.51 -25.18 3.47
N ASN A 92 2.52 -26.51 3.62
CA ASN A 92 3.07 -27.40 2.60
C ASN A 92 2.32 -27.27 1.26
N LYS A 93 0.98 -27.22 1.29
CA LYS A 93 0.15 -27.02 0.07
C LYS A 93 0.41 -25.64 -0.53
N LEU A 94 0.52 -24.62 0.32
CA LEU A 94 0.81 -23.25 -0.12
C LEU A 94 2.19 -23.15 -0.78
N VAL A 95 3.24 -23.73 -0.19
CA VAL A 95 4.59 -23.77 -0.77
C VAL A 95 4.56 -24.39 -2.15
N LYS A 96 3.96 -25.58 -2.31
CA LYS A 96 3.86 -26.25 -3.61
C LYS A 96 3.22 -25.36 -4.66
N LYS A 97 2.18 -24.61 -4.27
CA LYS A 97 1.44 -23.71 -5.16
C LYS A 97 2.22 -22.47 -5.56
N LEU A 98 3.04 -21.93 -4.67
CA LEU A 98 3.83 -20.71 -4.91
C LEU A 98 5.22 -20.99 -5.49
N ASN A 99 5.77 -22.21 -5.32
CA ASN A 99 7.11 -22.59 -5.75
C ASN A 99 7.40 -22.33 -7.24
N PRO A 100 6.45 -22.49 -8.19
CA PRO A 100 6.68 -22.14 -9.59
C PRO A 100 6.98 -20.65 -9.84
N TYR A 101 6.68 -19.78 -8.87
CA TYR A 101 6.79 -18.32 -9.02
C TYR A 101 7.95 -17.71 -8.22
N VAL A 102 8.89 -18.52 -7.74
CA VAL A 102 10.04 -18.05 -6.95
C VAL A 102 10.89 -17.03 -7.71
N ASP A 103 11.09 -17.24 -9.01
CA ASP A 103 11.87 -16.33 -9.84
C ASP A 103 11.14 -15.03 -10.17
N SER A 104 9.82 -14.99 -9.94
CA SER A 104 9.02 -13.76 -9.98
C SER A 104 9.11 -12.97 -8.68
N MET A 105 9.52 -13.57 -7.56
CA MET A 105 9.57 -12.87 -6.29
C MET A 105 10.79 -11.93 -6.21
N PHE A 106 10.52 -10.70 -5.78
CA PHE A 106 11.53 -9.72 -5.39
C PHE A 106 12.31 -10.21 -4.14
N PRO A 107 13.47 -9.60 -3.82
CA PRO A 107 14.38 -10.14 -2.80
C PRO A 107 13.75 -10.37 -1.42
N VAL A 108 12.93 -9.43 -0.93
CA VAL A 108 12.25 -9.55 0.36
C VAL A 108 11.22 -10.68 0.31
N GLU A 109 10.35 -10.68 -0.69
CA GLU A 109 9.31 -11.67 -0.90
C GLU A 109 9.90 -13.08 -1.05
N ARG A 110 11.01 -13.21 -1.78
CA ARG A 110 11.75 -14.47 -1.97
C ARG A 110 12.33 -14.97 -0.65
N THR A 111 12.83 -14.07 0.19
CA THR A 111 13.34 -14.44 1.51
C THR A 111 12.23 -14.90 2.44
N VAL A 112 11.10 -14.19 2.46
CA VAL A 112 9.89 -14.63 3.19
C VAL A 112 9.42 -16.00 2.71
N PHE A 113 9.41 -16.23 1.39
CA PHE A 113 9.05 -17.54 0.84
C PHE A 113 10.04 -18.64 1.26
N ARG A 114 11.34 -18.34 1.35
CA ARG A 114 12.34 -19.29 1.85
C ARG A 114 12.10 -19.65 3.32
N MET A 115 11.76 -18.67 4.15
CA MET A 115 11.37 -18.91 5.55
C MET A 115 10.12 -19.81 5.61
N LEU A 116 9.11 -19.51 4.78
CA LEU A 116 7.88 -20.29 4.66
C LEU A 116 8.16 -21.74 4.23
N LYS A 117 9.04 -21.94 3.23
CA LYS A 117 9.48 -23.27 2.77
C LYS A 117 10.20 -24.06 3.86
N THR A 118 11.01 -23.39 4.66
CA THR A 118 11.72 -24.01 5.79
C THR A 118 10.74 -24.43 6.87
N GLU A 119 9.83 -23.53 7.26
CA GLU A 119 8.80 -23.82 8.24
C GLU A 119 7.85 -24.94 7.78
N ALA A 120 7.48 -24.97 6.51
CA ALA A 120 6.60 -26.00 5.95
C ALA A 120 7.18 -27.42 6.02
N ARG A 121 8.52 -27.56 6.11
CA ARG A 121 9.17 -28.86 6.30
C ARG A 121 9.03 -29.36 7.73
N VAL A 122 9.11 -28.45 8.70
CA VAL A 122 9.03 -28.78 10.14
C VAL A 122 7.56 -28.88 10.60
N HIS A 123 6.71 -27.96 10.14
CA HIS A 123 5.31 -27.84 10.53
C HIS A 123 4.39 -27.79 9.28
N PRO A 124 4.25 -28.90 8.54
CA PRO A 124 3.56 -28.92 7.24
C PRO A 124 2.07 -28.60 7.29
N LYS A 125 1.44 -28.76 8.46
CA LYS A 125 0.01 -28.52 8.72
C LYS A 125 -0.28 -27.09 9.21
N MET A 126 0.74 -26.31 9.58
CA MET A 126 0.59 -24.93 10.03
C MET A 126 -0.12 -24.08 8.95
N ARG A 127 -0.85 -23.05 9.35
CA ARG A 127 -1.47 -22.08 8.43
C ARG A 127 -0.58 -20.85 8.25
N LEU A 128 -0.78 -20.14 7.13
CA LEU A 128 0.00 -18.93 6.81
C LEU A 128 -0.06 -17.87 7.92
N ASN A 129 -1.23 -17.64 8.50
CA ASN A 129 -1.39 -16.64 9.55
C ASN A 129 -0.60 -17.02 10.82
N GLU A 130 -0.61 -18.30 11.20
CA GLU A 130 0.14 -18.80 12.37
C GLU A 130 1.65 -18.61 12.17
N PHE A 131 2.14 -18.92 10.97
CA PHE A 131 3.53 -18.69 10.59
C PHE A 131 3.93 -17.22 10.72
N ILE A 132 3.12 -16.29 10.19
CA ILE A 132 3.41 -14.85 10.31
C ILE A 132 3.41 -14.42 11.79
N HIS A 133 2.42 -14.85 12.58
CA HIS A 133 2.33 -14.49 14.00
C HIS A 133 3.52 -15.01 14.81
N LYS A 134 4.05 -16.20 14.48
CA LYS A 134 5.29 -16.75 15.08
C LYS A 134 6.49 -15.82 14.87
N LEU A 135 6.56 -15.11 13.75
CA LEU A 135 7.67 -14.21 13.39
C LEU A 135 7.54 -12.80 14.01
N VAL A 136 6.35 -12.37 14.40
CA VAL A 136 6.08 -11.01 14.90
C VAL A 136 6.96 -10.59 16.08
N PRO A 137 7.15 -11.40 17.14
CA PRO A 137 7.90 -10.97 18.32
C PRO A 137 9.34 -10.56 18.00
N GLU A 138 10.03 -11.35 17.19
CA GLU A 138 11.40 -11.10 16.77
C GLU A 138 11.50 -9.92 15.80
N HIS A 139 10.69 -9.95 14.73
CA HIS A 139 10.75 -8.92 13.69
C HIS A 139 10.26 -7.55 14.18
N SER A 140 9.38 -7.48 15.17
CA SER A 140 9.00 -6.21 15.80
C SER A 140 10.20 -5.53 16.48
N LYS A 141 11.04 -6.31 17.18
CA LYS A 141 12.24 -5.81 17.86
C LYS A 141 13.29 -5.34 16.84
N ARG A 142 13.52 -6.14 15.79
CA ARG A 142 14.45 -5.80 14.70
C ARG A 142 14.02 -4.53 13.97
N LEU A 143 12.73 -4.42 13.61
CA LEU A 143 12.21 -3.24 12.94
C LEU A 143 12.35 -1.97 13.80
N ARG A 144 12.04 -2.05 15.09
CA ARG A 144 12.25 -0.92 16.02
C ARG A 144 13.72 -0.49 16.06
N LYS A 145 14.66 -1.44 16.09
CA LYS A 145 16.10 -1.14 16.08
C LYS A 145 16.52 -0.38 14.82
N LEU A 146 15.95 -0.73 13.65
CA LEU A 146 16.19 -0.03 12.39
C LEU A 146 15.55 1.36 12.33
N GLN A 147 14.36 1.52 12.91
CA GLN A 147 13.62 2.78 12.89
C GLN A 147 14.14 3.80 13.91
N ARG A 148 14.69 3.34 15.03
CA ARG A 148 15.18 4.18 16.13
C ARG A 148 16.15 5.30 15.68
N PRO A 149 17.27 5.02 14.97
CA PRO A 149 18.20 6.08 14.57
C PRO A 149 17.54 7.15 13.69
N ILE A 150 16.56 6.76 12.85
CA ILE A 150 15.83 7.70 11.98
C ILE A 150 14.93 8.62 12.84
N PHE A 151 14.25 8.07 13.84
CA PHE A 151 13.45 8.89 14.76
C PHE A 151 14.31 9.77 15.67
N GLU A 152 15.48 9.30 16.10
CA GLU A 152 16.45 10.10 16.85
C GLU A 152 16.94 11.30 16.02
N GLU A 153 17.31 11.09 14.75
CA GLU A 153 17.71 12.18 13.86
C GLU A 153 16.54 13.14 13.58
N LEU A 154 15.32 12.63 13.37
CA LEU A 154 14.13 13.48 13.22
C LEU A 154 13.91 14.36 14.46
N ASN A 155 14.08 13.81 15.67
CA ASN A 155 13.95 14.57 16.91
C ASN A 155 15.02 15.66 17.03
N GLN A 156 16.27 15.35 16.66
CA GLN A 156 17.36 16.33 16.64
C GLN A 156 17.10 17.45 15.63
N VAL A 157 16.66 17.12 14.42
CA VAL A 157 16.38 18.11 13.38
C VAL A 157 15.18 18.98 13.75
N ALA A 158 14.19 18.41 14.44
CA ALA A 158 12.99 19.12 14.88
C ALA A 158 13.27 20.25 15.89
N THR A 159 14.38 20.23 16.63
CA THR A 159 14.71 21.31 17.59
C THR A 159 14.87 22.68 16.92
N ASN A 160 15.09 22.69 15.61
CA ASN A 160 15.19 23.92 14.81
C ASN A 160 13.82 24.45 14.33
N MET A 161 12.72 23.81 14.71
CA MET A 161 11.38 24.29 14.40
C MET A 161 10.96 25.47 15.28
N PRO A 162 10.07 26.35 14.79
CA PRO A 162 9.30 27.27 15.64
C PRO A 162 8.56 26.53 16.76
N ALA A 163 8.38 27.20 17.91
CA ALA A 163 7.88 26.58 19.14
C ALA A 163 6.49 25.93 19.01
N ASP A 164 5.60 26.53 18.22
CA ASP A 164 4.25 26.02 17.94
C ASP A 164 4.31 24.72 17.12
N LEU A 165 5.11 24.69 16.05
CA LEU A 165 5.29 23.50 15.21
C LEU A 165 6.08 22.41 15.91
N LEU A 166 7.05 22.77 16.76
CA LEU A 166 7.78 21.83 17.60
C LEU A 166 6.85 21.12 18.60
N ALA A 167 5.89 21.83 19.20
CA ALA A 167 4.91 21.23 20.09
C ALA A 167 4.03 20.20 19.34
N GLU A 168 3.59 20.52 18.12
CA GLU A 168 2.85 19.59 17.27
C GLU A 168 3.69 18.37 16.87
N TYR A 169 4.97 18.58 16.53
CA TYR A 169 5.90 17.49 16.23
C TYR A 169 6.11 16.58 17.45
N ASN A 170 6.33 17.14 18.63
CA ASN A 170 6.52 16.38 19.86
C ASN A 170 5.28 15.52 20.18
N TYR A 171 4.07 16.04 19.95
CA TYR A 171 2.85 15.25 20.08
C TYR A 171 2.79 14.10 19.05
N LEU A 172 3.17 14.36 17.79
CA LEU A 172 3.26 13.32 16.76
C LEU A 172 4.29 12.24 17.13
N ALA A 173 5.47 12.64 17.61
CA ALA A 173 6.54 11.75 18.05
C ALA A 173 6.09 10.89 19.24
N HIS A 174 5.44 11.50 20.24
CA HIS A 174 4.85 10.79 21.39
C HIS A 174 3.84 9.72 20.97
N ILE A 175 2.87 10.09 20.14
CA ILE A 175 1.86 9.14 19.64
C ILE A 175 2.51 8.05 18.77
N THR A 176 3.54 8.40 18.01
CA THR A 176 4.29 7.44 17.19
C THR A 176 5.02 6.42 18.07
N ASN A 177 5.68 6.89 19.13
CA ASN A 177 6.37 6.03 20.08
C ASN A 177 5.42 5.01 20.71
N LYS A 178 4.26 5.47 21.20
CA LYS A 178 3.21 4.59 21.73
C LYS A 178 2.78 3.51 20.74
N LYS A 179 2.55 3.88 19.47
CA LYS A 179 2.18 2.93 18.41
C LYS A 179 3.29 1.91 18.09
N LEU A 180 4.56 2.27 18.23
CA LEU A 180 5.70 1.35 18.02
C LEU A 180 5.82 0.30 19.13
N TYR A 181 5.45 0.67 20.36
CA TYR A 181 5.42 -0.21 21.52
C TYR A 181 4.06 -0.88 21.75
N ASN A 182 3.11 -0.70 20.82
CA ASN A 182 1.75 -1.24 20.91
C ASN A 182 0.99 -0.79 22.17
N GLU A 183 1.28 0.43 22.63
CA GLU A 183 0.56 1.07 23.72
C GLU A 183 -0.76 1.69 23.22
N PRO A 184 -1.80 1.74 24.07
CA PRO A 184 -3.06 2.36 23.72
C PRO A 184 -2.92 3.86 23.41
N VAL A 185 -3.53 4.30 22.31
CA VAL A 185 -3.60 5.71 21.91
C VAL A 185 -5.03 6.16 21.64
N PHE A 186 -5.31 7.44 21.90
CA PHE A 186 -6.56 8.05 21.47
C PHE A 186 -6.49 8.34 19.97
N VAL A 187 -7.48 7.85 19.22
CA VAL A 187 -7.56 8.09 17.78
C VAL A 187 -8.84 8.84 17.48
N PRO A 188 -8.74 10.03 16.86
CA PRO A 188 -9.92 10.84 16.58
C PRO A 188 -10.81 10.16 15.53
N PHE A 189 -12.12 10.25 15.72
CA PHE A 189 -13.07 9.75 14.73
C PHE A 189 -12.98 10.54 13.42
N SER A 190 -12.94 9.82 12.30
CA SER A 190 -12.94 10.40 10.96
C SER A 190 -14.15 9.92 10.18
N ILE A 191 -15.14 10.80 9.98
CA ILE A 191 -16.32 10.50 9.16
C ILE A 191 -15.94 10.12 7.72
N ARG A 192 -14.88 10.72 7.18
CA ARG A 192 -14.37 10.39 5.84
C ARG A 192 -13.79 8.98 5.82
N GLY A 193 -12.96 8.64 6.83
CA GLY A 193 -12.39 7.30 6.98
C GLY A 193 -13.46 6.23 7.19
N PHE A 194 -14.46 6.51 8.02
CA PHE A 194 -15.62 5.65 8.24
C PHE A 194 -16.38 5.36 6.95
N LYS A 195 -16.78 6.40 6.22
CA LYS A 195 -17.49 6.26 4.93
C LYS A 195 -16.67 5.50 3.88
N TYR A 196 -15.37 5.74 3.82
CA TYR A 196 -14.48 5.02 2.91
C TYR A 196 -14.40 3.52 3.21
N LYS A 197 -14.24 3.15 4.48
CA LYS A 197 -14.25 1.74 4.90
C LYS A 197 -15.61 1.09 4.61
N LEU A 198 -16.70 1.79 4.93
CA LEU A 198 -18.06 1.32 4.65
C LEU A 198 -18.31 1.09 3.16
N ASP A 199 -17.82 1.96 2.28
CA ASP A 199 -17.96 1.80 0.83
C ASP A 199 -17.25 0.55 0.30
N LYS A 200 -16.07 0.20 0.86
CA LYS A 200 -15.37 -1.05 0.52
C LYS A 200 -16.18 -2.28 0.92
N ILE A 201 -16.74 -2.27 2.14
CA ILE A 201 -17.59 -3.36 2.62
C ILE A 201 -18.84 -3.48 1.76
N ARG A 202 -19.47 -2.34 1.39
CA ARG A 202 -20.60 -2.29 0.47
C ARG A 202 -20.29 -2.95 -0.87
N LYS A 203 -19.15 -2.62 -1.48
CA LYS A 203 -18.74 -3.22 -2.76
C LYS A 203 -18.65 -4.75 -2.65
N ARG A 204 -18.01 -5.25 -1.59
CA ARG A 204 -17.92 -6.70 -1.32
C ARG A 204 -19.30 -7.35 -1.16
N ILE A 205 -20.16 -6.76 -0.32
CA ILE A 205 -21.49 -7.31 -0.05
C ILE A 205 -22.36 -7.27 -1.32
N ASN A 206 -22.26 -6.23 -2.12
CA ASN A 206 -23.00 -6.11 -3.38
C ASN A 206 -22.58 -7.14 -4.44
N SER A 207 -21.35 -7.64 -4.35
CA SER A 207 -20.87 -8.76 -5.18
C SER A 207 -21.43 -10.12 -4.77
N SER A 208 -22.09 -10.24 -3.60
CA SER A 208 -22.79 -11.48 -3.21
C SER A 208 -24.16 -11.60 -3.89
N ASN A 209 -24.74 -12.80 -3.96
CA ASN A 209 -26.09 -13.01 -4.52
C ASN A 209 -27.21 -12.74 -3.51
N ASP A 210 -26.90 -12.27 -2.31
CA ASP A 210 -27.89 -12.07 -1.24
C ASP A 210 -28.54 -10.68 -1.34
N GLY A 211 -29.74 -10.62 -1.93
CA GLY A 211 -30.52 -9.38 -2.10
C GLY A 211 -30.88 -8.68 -0.80
N TYR A 212 -31.05 -9.44 0.29
CA TYR A 212 -31.40 -8.89 1.60
C TYR A 212 -30.20 -8.22 2.28
N LYS A 213 -29.01 -8.84 2.20
CA LYS A 213 -27.77 -8.21 2.67
C LYS A 213 -27.45 -6.92 1.90
N LYS A 214 -27.75 -6.89 0.59
CA LYS A 214 -27.63 -5.66 -0.23
C LYS A 214 -28.54 -4.54 0.27
N GLN A 215 -29.77 -4.85 0.65
CA GLN A 215 -30.69 -3.86 1.22
C GLN A 215 -30.15 -3.33 2.56
N ASP A 216 -29.72 -4.22 3.46
CA ASP A 216 -29.23 -3.83 4.79
C ASP A 216 -27.97 -2.93 4.70
N ILE A 217 -27.02 -3.25 3.82
CA ILE A 217 -25.81 -2.42 3.65
C ILE A 217 -26.13 -1.05 3.04
N ASN A 218 -27.11 -0.97 2.15
CA ASN A 218 -27.56 0.29 1.58
C ASN A 218 -28.24 1.17 2.65
N LYS A 219 -29.05 0.60 3.55
CA LYS A 219 -29.61 1.35 4.69
C LYS A 219 -28.52 1.86 5.64
N LEU A 220 -27.54 1.02 5.97
CA LEU A 220 -26.35 1.44 6.74
C LEU A 220 -25.60 2.60 6.07
N CYS A 221 -25.43 2.57 4.75
CA CYS A 221 -24.83 3.67 3.99
C CYS A 221 -25.68 4.96 4.05
N ASN A 222 -27.01 4.85 4.02
CA ASN A 222 -27.89 6.00 4.15
C ASN A 222 -27.83 6.63 5.55
N ILE A 223 -27.73 5.81 6.61
CA ILE A 223 -27.47 6.32 7.97
C ILE A 223 -26.15 7.10 7.99
N ALA A 224 -25.08 6.56 7.39
CA ALA A 224 -23.78 7.23 7.33
C ALA A 224 -23.80 8.54 6.52
N LYS A 225 -24.65 8.64 5.49
CA LYS A 225 -24.80 9.85 4.66
C LYS A 225 -25.41 11.03 5.43
N SER A 226 -26.13 10.79 6.52
CA SER A 226 -26.77 11.84 7.34
C SER A 226 -25.80 12.88 7.90
N ILE A 227 -24.50 12.55 7.99
CA ILE A 227 -23.44 13.48 8.42
C ILE A 227 -22.55 13.86 7.25
N THR A 228 -22.55 15.14 6.88
CA THR A 228 -21.62 15.67 5.88
C THR A 228 -20.21 15.83 6.47
N TYR A 229 -19.20 15.51 5.67
CA TYR A 229 -17.82 15.81 6.04
C TYR A 229 -17.61 17.32 6.00
N VAL A 230 -17.10 17.89 7.09
CA VAL A 230 -16.72 19.30 7.15
C VAL A 230 -15.18 19.35 7.18
N PRO A 231 -14.50 20.07 6.27
CA PRO A 231 -13.06 20.28 6.31
C PRO A 231 -12.61 20.91 7.63
N LYS A 232 -11.40 20.62 8.12
CA LYS A 232 -10.94 21.08 9.44
C LYS A 232 -10.96 22.61 9.54
N GLU A 233 -10.61 23.29 8.46
CA GLU A 233 -10.52 24.74 8.33
C GLU A 233 -11.88 25.40 8.63
N LYS A 234 -12.96 24.80 8.11
CA LYS A 234 -14.34 25.25 8.39
C LYS A 234 -14.82 24.91 9.80
N ARG A 235 -14.12 24.04 10.54
CA ARG A 235 -14.50 23.68 11.92
C ARG A 235 -13.98 24.67 12.96
N PHE A 236 -13.02 25.50 12.59
CA PHE A 236 -12.43 26.53 13.46
C PHE A 236 -12.99 27.94 13.20
N GLY A 237 -13.94 28.08 12.26
CA GLY A 237 -14.65 29.35 12.05
C GLY A 237 -15.65 29.63 13.17
N ASN A 238 -15.87 30.91 13.45
CA ASN A 238 -16.73 31.38 14.55
C ASN A 238 -18.17 30.81 14.50
N ASP A 239 -18.70 30.55 13.30
CA ASP A 239 -20.07 30.07 13.11
C ASP A 239 -20.22 28.54 13.23
N PHE A 240 -19.13 27.80 13.46
CA PHE A 240 -19.15 26.34 13.52
C PHE A 240 -19.14 25.79 14.94
N SER A 241 -20.26 25.23 15.37
CA SER A 241 -20.34 24.51 16.65
C SER A 241 -19.72 23.10 16.55
N LEU A 242 -18.45 22.97 16.94
CA LEU A 242 -17.74 21.69 17.02
C LEU A 242 -18.48 20.69 17.91
N LYS A 243 -18.96 21.13 19.08
CA LYS A 243 -19.74 20.31 20.02
C LYS A 243 -21.01 19.75 19.36
N ARG A 244 -21.74 20.57 18.59
CA ARG A 244 -22.94 20.11 17.85
C ARG A 244 -22.57 19.09 16.78
N TYR A 245 -21.46 19.30 16.07
CA TYR A 245 -20.98 18.39 15.03
C TYR A 245 -20.58 17.02 15.60
N GLU A 246 -19.80 17.01 16.69
CA GLU A 246 -19.40 15.79 17.41
C GLU A 246 -20.62 15.04 17.97
N ARG A 247 -21.60 15.77 18.52
CA ARG A 247 -22.86 15.16 18.99
C ARG A 247 -23.61 14.46 17.85
N LYS A 248 -23.73 15.11 16.69
CA LYS A 248 -24.37 14.51 15.51
C LYS A 248 -23.61 13.28 15.01
N GLN A 249 -22.27 13.30 15.02
CA GLN A 249 -21.45 12.13 14.68
C GLN A 249 -21.69 10.96 15.64
N ARG A 250 -21.74 11.22 16.95
CA ARG A 250 -22.04 10.22 17.97
C ARG A 250 -23.41 9.59 17.75
N GLN A 251 -24.44 10.41 17.53
CA GLN A 251 -25.80 9.93 17.27
C GLN A 251 -25.87 9.05 16.01
N MET A 252 -25.17 9.45 14.94
CA MET A 252 -25.10 8.66 13.72
C MET A 252 -24.43 7.30 13.96
N ILE A 253 -23.32 7.24 14.69
CA ILE A 253 -22.63 5.97 14.99
C ILE A 253 -23.45 5.06 15.89
N LEU A 254 -24.17 5.61 16.88
CA LEU A 254 -25.09 4.82 17.71
C LEU A 254 -26.22 4.23 16.86
N LYS A 255 -26.92 5.08 16.08
CA LYS A 255 -27.97 4.62 15.15
C LYS A 255 -27.46 3.58 14.14
N PHE A 256 -26.25 3.76 13.65
CA PHE A 256 -25.60 2.81 12.74
C PHE A 256 -25.36 1.46 13.43
N ALA A 257 -24.80 1.47 14.63
CA ALA A 257 -24.52 0.26 15.41
C ALA A 257 -25.79 -0.48 15.81
N ASP A 258 -26.83 0.25 16.21
CA ASP A 258 -28.12 -0.33 16.57
C ASP A 258 -28.73 -1.04 15.36
N TYR A 259 -28.82 -0.37 14.20
CA TYR A 259 -29.31 -1.02 12.97
C TYR A 259 -28.46 -2.24 12.59
N PHE A 260 -27.13 -2.13 12.68
CA PHE A 260 -26.22 -3.23 12.36
C PHE A 260 -26.51 -4.48 13.21
N ASN A 261 -26.66 -4.32 14.53
CA ASN A 261 -26.88 -5.42 15.47
C ASN A 261 -28.18 -6.21 15.20
N TYR A 262 -29.22 -5.54 14.72
CA TYR A 262 -30.51 -6.18 14.36
C TYR A 262 -30.60 -6.59 12.88
N SER A 263 -29.59 -6.27 12.07
CA SER A 263 -29.58 -6.60 10.65
C SER A 263 -29.08 -8.03 10.40
N ARG A 264 -29.29 -8.51 9.17
CA ARG A 264 -28.71 -9.79 8.70
C ARG A 264 -27.20 -9.73 8.49
N LEU A 265 -26.60 -8.57 8.71
CA LEU A 265 -25.16 -8.34 8.60
C LEU A 265 -24.45 -8.41 9.96
N LYS A 266 -25.15 -8.65 11.08
CA LYS A 266 -24.57 -8.62 12.44
C LYS A 266 -23.30 -9.49 12.62
N ASP A 267 -23.20 -10.58 11.87
CA ASP A 267 -22.07 -11.52 11.92
C ASP A 267 -20.97 -11.19 10.90
N ASP A 268 -21.12 -10.12 10.11
CA ASP A 268 -20.10 -9.64 9.19
C ASP A 268 -18.92 -9.05 9.97
N LYS A 269 -17.78 -9.76 9.91
CA LYS A 269 -16.57 -9.42 10.67
C LYS A 269 -16.08 -8.00 10.43
N ASP A 270 -16.09 -7.53 9.19
CA ASP A 270 -15.55 -6.20 8.84
C ASP A 270 -16.48 -5.07 9.29
N LEU A 271 -17.80 -5.28 9.23
CA LEU A 271 -18.76 -4.32 9.79
C LEU A 271 -18.68 -4.29 11.31
N LYS A 272 -18.55 -5.45 11.97
CA LYS A 272 -18.34 -5.53 13.41
C LYS A 272 -17.09 -4.77 13.83
N GLU A 273 -15.96 -5.00 13.15
CA GLU A 273 -14.73 -4.26 13.39
C GLU A 273 -14.90 -2.74 13.14
N LEU A 274 -15.59 -2.35 12.05
CA LEU A 274 -15.86 -0.95 11.76
C LEU A 274 -16.69 -0.29 12.86
N VAL A 275 -17.72 -0.96 13.39
CA VAL A 275 -18.56 -0.47 14.50
C VAL A 275 -17.75 -0.32 15.77
N GLU A 276 -17.00 -1.34 16.17
CA GLU A 276 -16.20 -1.32 17.40
C GLU A 276 -15.13 -0.24 17.37
N ILE A 277 -14.36 -0.14 16.27
CA ILE A 277 -13.37 0.93 16.11
C ILE A 277 -14.05 2.30 16.14
N SER A 278 -15.19 2.48 15.46
CA SER A 278 -15.87 3.77 15.40
C SER A 278 -16.44 4.20 16.75
N LYS A 279 -16.99 3.26 17.53
CA LYS A 279 -17.40 3.50 18.91
C LYS A 279 -16.19 3.89 19.75
N GLY A 280 -15.10 3.13 19.69
CA GLY A 280 -13.87 3.46 20.42
C GLY A 280 -13.37 4.88 20.12
N GLN A 281 -13.35 5.27 18.84
CA GLN A 281 -12.97 6.62 18.42
C GLN A 281 -13.92 7.72 18.91
N ILE A 282 -15.24 7.52 18.81
CA ILE A 282 -16.26 8.48 19.23
C ILE A 282 -16.28 8.68 20.74
N PHE A 283 -16.11 7.58 21.48
CA PHE A 283 -16.14 7.57 22.94
C PHE A 283 -14.77 7.81 23.57
N LYS A 284 -13.75 8.11 22.75
CA LYS A 284 -12.37 8.35 23.18
C LYS A 284 -11.84 7.22 24.06
N VAL A 285 -12.12 5.97 23.67
CA VAL A 285 -11.53 4.80 24.30
C VAL A 285 -10.11 4.63 23.74
N PRO A 286 -9.07 4.49 24.58
CA PRO A 286 -7.72 4.18 24.10
C PRO A 286 -7.70 2.86 23.31
N MET A 287 -7.04 2.86 22.15
CA MET A 287 -6.95 1.66 21.29
C MET A 287 -5.50 1.36 20.92
N ASN A 288 -5.18 0.07 20.83
CA ASN A 288 -3.88 -0.39 20.33
C ASN A 288 -3.91 -0.34 18.80
N ILE A 289 -3.20 0.64 18.23
CA ILE A 289 -3.09 0.80 16.78
C ILE A 289 -1.63 0.64 16.39
N GLN A 290 -1.37 -0.25 15.43
CA GLN A 290 -0.02 -0.44 14.89
C GLN A 290 0.47 0.82 14.17
N PHE A 291 1.76 1.11 14.31
CA PHE A 291 2.41 2.16 13.56
C PHE A 291 2.22 1.98 12.05
N ASN A 292 1.87 3.07 11.36
CA ASN A 292 1.74 3.11 9.91
C ASN A 292 2.62 4.22 9.34
N ARG A 293 3.68 3.82 8.63
CA ARG A 293 4.67 4.72 8.01
C ARG A 293 4.02 5.79 7.13
N LYS A 294 3.05 5.45 6.29
CA LYS A 294 2.39 6.43 5.40
C LYS A 294 1.63 7.49 6.17
N THR A 295 0.89 7.06 7.20
CA THR A 295 0.16 7.98 8.06
C THR A 295 1.12 8.90 8.80
N PHE A 296 2.23 8.37 9.31
CA PHE A 296 3.27 9.18 9.94
C PHE A 296 3.86 10.22 8.98
N ILE A 297 4.31 9.83 7.78
CA ILE A 297 4.84 10.76 6.78
C ILE A 297 3.81 11.83 6.42
N TYR A 298 2.54 11.45 6.25
CA TYR A 298 1.47 12.39 5.96
C TYR A 298 1.21 13.38 7.10
N ASP A 299 1.21 12.90 8.34
CA ASP A 299 0.99 13.76 9.51
C ASP A 299 2.19 14.66 9.77
N LEU A 300 3.42 14.18 9.58
CA LEU A 300 4.64 14.99 9.60
C LEU A 300 4.58 16.06 8.51
N LYS A 301 4.14 15.70 7.31
CA LYS A 301 4.07 16.63 6.18
C LYS A 301 3.15 17.83 6.44
N LYS A 302 2.04 17.63 7.17
CA LYS A 302 1.17 18.75 7.58
C LYS A 302 1.88 19.75 8.51
N ILE A 303 2.88 19.29 9.24
CA ILE A 303 3.70 20.14 10.10
C ILE A 303 4.75 20.83 9.23
N THR A 304 5.50 20.07 8.42
CA THR A 304 6.60 20.60 7.59
C THR A 304 6.13 21.52 6.46
N ASP A 305 4.93 21.34 5.91
CA ASP A 305 4.34 22.22 4.89
C ASP A 305 4.17 23.67 5.41
N ARG A 306 4.03 23.84 6.73
CA ARG A 306 3.90 25.14 7.41
C ARG A 306 5.23 25.74 7.86
N LEU A 307 6.36 25.04 7.69
CA LEU A 307 7.67 25.62 7.96
C LEU A 307 8.05 26.63 6.88
N GLU A 308 8.52 27.80 7.31
CA GLU A 308 9.16 28.79 6.43
C GLU A 308 10.49 28.26 5.89
N ASP A 309 11.29 27.60 6.73
CA ASP A 309 12.52 26.94 6.30
C ASP A 309 12.22 25.68 5.47
N ARG A 310 12.26 25.86 4.15
CA ARG A 310 12.05 24.78 3.18
C ARG A 310 13.19 23.77 3.12
N ARG A 311 14.41 24.11 3.55
CA ARG A 311 15.52 23.14 3.63
C ARG A 311 15.29 22.19 4.80
N LEU A 312 14.92 22.74 5.97
CA LEU A 312 14.52 21.96 7.14
C LEU A 312 13.35 21.02 6.82
N ALA A 313 12.28 21.56 6.23
CA ALA A 313 11.10 20.79 5.83
C ALA A 313 11.48 19.59 4.92
N ARG A 314 12.28 19.84 3.88
CA ARG A 314 12.75 18.79 2.96
C ARG A 314 13.60 17.75 3.67
N ARG A 315 14.53 18.15 4.54
CA ARG A 315 15.38 17.22 5.29
C ARG A 315 14.53 16.28 6.15
N MET A 316 13.55 16.82 6.87
CA MET A 316 12.66 16.00 7.71
C MET A 316 11.80 15.04 6.89
N GLU A 317 11.26 15.50 5.76
CA GLU A 317 10.50 14.63 4.86
C GLU A 317 11.37 13.51 4.28
N GLN A 318 12.62 13.81 3.91
CA GLN A 318 13.59 12.80 3.43
C GLN A 318 13.91 11.77 4.51
N LEU A 319 14.17 12.20 5.75
CA LEU A 319 14.39 11.29 6.88
C LEU A 319 13.17 10.39 7.11
N ALA A 320 11.96 10.95 7.10
CA ALA A 320 10.75 10.15 7.28
C ALA A 320 10.52 9.16 6.12
N VAL A 321 10.86 9.54 4.89
CA VAL A 321 10.82 8.64 3.72
C VAL A 321 11.89 7.54 3.81
N SER A 322 13.01 7.74 4.51
CA SER A 322 14.04 6.71 4.71
C SER A 322 13.61 5.57 5.65
N LEU A 323 12.48 5.71 6.36
CA LEU A 323 11.94 4.64 7.20
C LEU A 323 11.74 3.35 6.39
N PRO A 324 12.08 2.16 6.94
CA PRO A 324 11.98 0.89 6.24
C PRO A 324 10.58 0.62 5.68
N THR A 325 10.53 0.00 4.50
CA THR A 325 9.29 -0.39 3.82
C THR A 325 9.19 -1.91 3.71
N SER A 326 8.00 -2.42 3.41
CA SER A 326 7.84 -3.86 3.16
C SER A 326 8.51 -4.34 1.87
N LYS A 327 9.10 -3.44 1.07
CA LYS A 327 9.71 -3.75 -0.23
C LYS A 327 11.22 -3.89 -0.16
N ASP A 328 11.83 -3.32 0.87
CA ASP A 328 13.27 -3.35 1.11
C ASP A 328 13.65 -4.02 2.44
N ASP A 329 12.73 -4.12 3.40
CA ASP A 329 12.98 -4.79 4.68
C ASP A 329 12.00 -5.93 4.99
N ILE A 330 12.57 -7.06 5.44
CA ILE A 330 11.83 -8.27 5.81
C ILE A 330 10.99 -8.03 7.07
N SER A 331 11.53 -7.31 8.06
CA SER A 331 10.80 -7.07 9.31
C SER A 331 9.60 -6.16 9.10
N ALA A 332 9.72 -5.15 8.25
CA ALA A 332 8.63 -4.31 7.79
C ALA A 332 7.58 -5.11 6.99
N PHE A 333 7.99 -6.08 6.17
CA PHE A 333 7.06 -7.00 5.49
C PHE A 333 6.28 -7.84 6.50
N ILE A 334 6.95 -8.50 7.45
CA ILE A 334 6.31 -9.35 8.46
C ILE A 334 5.33 -8.55 9.33
N MET A 335 5.74 -7.36 9.80
CA MET A 335 4.87 -6.49 10.59
C MET A 335 3.64 -6.02 9.81
N LYS A 336 3.81 -5.70 8.51
CA LYS A 336 2.69 -5.37 7.62
C LYS A 336 1.75 -6.56 7.38
N ALA A 337 2.29 -7.77 7.35
CA ALA A 337 1.55 -9.02 7.14
C ALA A 337 0.76 -9.48 8.38
N ALA A 338 1.19 -9.12 9.58
CA ALA A 338 0.60 -9.59 10.84
C ALA A 338 -0.93 -9.37 10.95
N GLY A 339 -1.42 -8.23 10.45
CA GLY A 339 -2.86 -7.91 10.45
C GLY A 339 -3.61 -8.27 9.15
N ARG A 340 -2.99 -9.00 8.22
CA ARG A 340 -3.53 -9.26 6.88
C ARG A 340 -4.12 -10.66 6.75
N SER A 341 -5.04 -10.82 5.80
CA SER A 341 -5.55 -12.14 5.43
C SER A 341 -4.50 -12.93 4.64
N ALA A 342 -4.65 -14.25 4.57
CA ALA A 342 -3.75 -15.10 3.80
C ALA A 342 -3.70 -14.69 2.32
N GLU A 343 -4.85 -14.30 1.76
CA GLU A 343 -4.98 -13.80 0.39
C GLU A 343 -4.19 -12.50 0.19
N GLN A 344 -4.26 -11.56 1.14
CA GLN A 344 -3.50 -10.32 1.08
C GLN A 344 -1.99 -10.55 1.21
N ILE A 345 -1.57 -11.49 2.07
CA ILE A 345 -0.15 -11.84 2.23
C ILE A 345 0.39 -12.45 0.93
N VAL A 346 -0.34 -13.39 0.32
CA VAL A 346 0.04 -13.97 -0.98
C VAL A 346 0.06 -12.91 -2.08
N PHE A 347 -0.89 -11.97 -2.06
CA PHE A 347 -0.89 -10.83 -2.98
C PHE A 347 0.33 -9.92 -2.76
N ASP A 348 0.75 -9.67 -1.51
CA ASP A 348 1.97 -8.90 -1.25
C ASP A 348 3.24 -9.60 -1.74
N LEU A 349 3.27 -10.94 -1.70
CA LEU A 349 4.39 -11.76 -2.19
C LEU A 349 4.52 -11.73 -3.72
N LEU A 350 3.40 -11.68 -4.46
CA LEU A 350 3.38 -11.91 -5.91
C LEU A 350 2.86 -10.74 -6.74
N GLY A 351 1.92 -9.95 -6.22
CA GLY A 351 1.20 -8.92 -6.98
C GLY A 351 2.10 -7.82 -7.55
N GLY A 352 3.23 -7.53 -6.90
CA GLY A 352 4.22 -6.60 -7.43
C GLY A 352 4.94 -7.12 -8.68
N ALA A 353 5.05 -8.44 -8.84
CA ALA A 353 5.75 -9.11 -9.93
C ALA A 353 4.88 -9.34 -11.17
N CYS A 354 3.57 -9.09 -11.08
CA CYS A 354 2.68 -9.21 -12.22
C CYS A 354 3.15 -8.33 -13.37
N GLY A 355 3.27 -8.93 -14.56
CA GLY A 355 3.64 -8.23 -15.77
C GLY A 355 2.58 -7.18 -16.15
N THR A 356 3.07 -6.00 -16.49
CA THR A 356 2.30 -4.85 -16.99
C THR A 356 3.02 -4.27 -18.20
N VAL A 357 2.30 -3.46 -18.97
CA VAL A 357 2.86 -2.74 -20.11
C VAL A 357 3.24 -1.34 -19.63
N ASP A 358 4.53 -1.01 -19.70
CA ASP A 358 5.05 0.32 -19.39
C ASP A 358 5.12 1.17 -20.66
N HIS A 359 4.71 2.43 -20.53
CA HIS A 359 4.95 3.43 -21.56
C HIS A 359 6.35 4.01 -21.34
N LEU A 360 7.29 3.65 -22.21
CA LEU A 360 8.69 4.08 -22.08
C LEU A 360 8.81 5.60 -22.05
N LEU A 361 8.09 6.26 -22.97
CA LEU A 361 7.78 7.69 -22.90
C LEU A 361 6.31 7.89 -22.52
N ALA A 362 6.06 8.65 -21.46
CA ALA A 362 4.71 8.89 -20.96
C ALA A 362 3.87 9.73 -21.94
N ALA A 363 2.54 9.52 -21.95
CA ALA A 363 1.62 10.21 -22.84
C ALA A 363 1.65 11.75 -22.68
N HIS A 364 1.76 12.26 -21.45
CA HIS A 364 1.89 13.70 -21.19
C HIS A 364 3.19 14.30 -21.73
N ASN A 365 4.20 13.47 -22.01
CA ASN A 365 5.46 13.84 -22.68
C ASN A 365 5.43 13.50 -24.18
N LYS A 366 4.24 13.51 -24.81
CA LYS A 366 4.03 13.19 -26.22
C LYS A 366 4.45 11.77 -26.61
N GLY A 367 4.40 10.82 -25.67
CA GLY A 367 4.61 9.40 -25.94
C GLY A 367 3.49 8.80 -26.78
N ALA A 368 3.83 8.20 -27.93
CA ALA A 368 2.86 7.54 -28.80
C ALA A 368 2.27 6.29 -28.13
N SER A 369 0.99 6.02 -28.40
CA SER A 369 0.29 4.78 -28.01
C SER A 369 0.55 3.68 -29.05
N SER A 370 1.81 3.29 -29.19
CA SER A 370 2.27 2.30 -30.17
C SER A 370 3.15 1.24 -29.54
N LEU A 371 3.19 0.05 -30.14
CA LEU A 371 4.02 -1.06 -29.69
C LEU A 371 5.48 -0.64 -29.50
N ALA A 372 6.04 0.18 -30.40
CA ALA A 372 7.41 0.67 -30.30
C ALA A 372 7.71 1.54 -29.06
N ASN A 373 6.69 2.02 -28.33
CA ASN A 373 6.83 2.78 -27.10
C ASN A 373 6.48 1.95 -25.84
N TYR A 374 6.27 0.64 -26.00
CA TYR A 374 5.88 -0.26 -24.93
C TYR A 374 7.00 -1.21 -24.56
N GLY A 375 7.20 -1.37 -23.25
CA GLY A 375 8.05 -2.40 -22.67
C GLY A 375 7.28 -3.22 -21.64
N LEU A 376 7.71 -4.46 -21.38
CA LEU A 376 7.10 -5.29 -20.34
C LEU A 376 7.81 -5.05 -19.01
N ALA A 377 7.06 -4.62 -18.00
CA ALA A 377 7.61 -4.35 -16.68
C ALA A 377 6.67 -4.85 -15.57
N SER A 378 7.24 -5.22 -14.45
CA SER A 378 6.54 -5.61 -13.24
C SER A 378 5.72 -4.44 -12.73
N ALA A 379 4.53 -4.72 -12.20
CA ALA A 379 3.65 -3.70 -11.67
C ALA A 379 4.33 -2.81 -10.62
N TYR A 380 5.22 -3.41 -9.82
CA TYR A 380 6.02 -2.69 -8.84
C TYR A 380 7.00 -1.72 -9.50
N LYS A 381 7.85 -2.18 -10.43
CA LYS A 381 8.85 -1.31 -11.08
C LYS A 381 8.22 -0.26 -11.98
N ASN A 382 7.13 -0.60 -12.67
CA ASN A 382 6.34 0.36 -13.45
C ASN A 382 5.78 1.47 -12.53
N SER A 383 5.17 1.10 -11.40
CA SER A 383 4.69 2.09 -10.41
C SER A 383 5.83 2.90 -9.78
N GLN A 384 7.01 2.31 -9.59
CA GLN A 384 8.17 3.00 -9.02
C GLN A 384 8.75 4.02 -10.01
N LYS A 385 8.88 3.64 -11.29
CA LYS A 385 9.27 4.52 -12.38
C LYS A 385 8.28 5.68 -12.51
N ALA A 386 6.98 5.39 -12.54
CA ALA A 386 5.91 6.37 -12.75
C ALA A 386 6.15 7.26 -13.99
N HIS A 387 6.68 8.48 -13.79
CA HIS A 387 6.99 9.44 -14.85
C HIS A 387 8.50 9.76 -14.96
N GLN A 388 9.33 9.05 -14.21
CA GLN A 388 10.78 9.19 -14.24
C GLN A 388 11.32 8.78 -15.62
N SER A 389 12.26 9.56 -16.16
CA SER A 389 12.92 9.23 -17.42
C SER A 389 13.86 8.03 -17.26
N LEU A 390 14.12 7.34 -18.38
CA LEU A 390 15.04 6.21 -18.42
C LEU A 390 16.45 6.62 -18.01
N ALA A 391 16.92 7.81 -18.41
CA ALA A 391 18.22 8.36 -17.99
C ALA A 391 18.38 8.35 -16.46
N VAL A 392 17.44 8.93 -15.72
CA VAL A 392 17.53 8.98 -14.25
C VAL A 392 17.40 7.58 -13.63
N LEU A 393 16.73 6.63 -14.30
CA LEU A 393 16.70 5.24 -13.84
C LEU A 393 18.05 4.54 -14.00
N LEU A 394 18.73 4.76 -15.14
CA LEU A 394 20.05 4.22 -15.41
C LEU A 394 21.09 4.78 -14.43
N ASP A 395 21.02 6.08 -14.14
CA ASP A 395 21.93 6.72 -13.16
C ASP A 395 21.76 6.13 -11.74
N LYS A 396 20.51 5.84 -11.34
CA LYS A 396 20.21 5.26 -10.02
C LYS A 396 20.50 3.76 -9.95
N ASN A 397 20.40 3.06 -11.08
CA ASN A 397 20.56 1.62 -11.14
C ASN A 397 21.16 1.20 -12.50
N PRO A 398 22.49 1.18 -12.63
CA PRO A 398 23.17 0.79 -13.87
C PRO A 398 22.82 -0.62 -14.37
N ASP A 399 22.45 -1.54 -13.46
CA ASP A 399 22.05 -2.91 -13.83
C ASP A 399 20.81 -2.97 -14.72
N VAL A 400 20.02 -1.89 -14.80
CA VAL A 400 18.90 -1.80 -15.75
C VAL A 400 19.34 -2.10 -17.17
N ARG A 401 20.59 -1.76 -17.55
CA ARG A 401 21.17 -2.13 -18.85
C ARG A 401 21.16 -3.64 -19.09
N ILE A 402 21.59 -4.41 -18.07
CA ILE A 402 21.62 -5.88 -18.08
C ILE A 402 20.20 -6.43 -18.16
N TYR A 403 19.26 -5.86 -17.40
CA TYR A 403 17.86 -6.31 -17.39
C TYR A 403 17.18 -6.07 -18.74
N CYS A 404 17.40 -4.91 -19.35
CA CYS A 404 16.94 -4.62 -20.72
C CYS A 404 17.49 -5.65 -21.71
N GLN A 405 18.80 -5.95 -21.67
CA GLN A 405 19.39 -6.93 -22.58
C GLN A 405 18.80 -8.34 -22.37
N ARG A 406 18.54 -8.75 -21.12
CA ARG A 406 17.91 -10.04 -20.84
C ARG A 406 16.51 -10.15 -21.42
N GLN A 407 15.72 -9.08 -21.32
CA GLN A 407 14.41 -9.04 -21.95
C GLN A 407 14.54 -9.14 -23.48
N ILE A 408 15.43 -8.37 -24.11
CA ILE A 408 15.70 -8.46 -25.56
C ILE A 408 16.11 -9.88 -25.98
N ASN A 409 17.06 -10.49 -25.27
CA ASN A 409 17.51 -11.85 -25.55
C ASN A 409 16.34 -12.86 -25.51
N ARG A 410 15.47 -12.75 -24.51
CA ARG A 410 14.28 -13.62 -24.40
C ARG A 410 13.31 -13.38 -25.55
N LEU A 411 13.10 -12.12 -25.94
CA LEU A 411 12.24 -11.80 -27.07
C LEU A 411 12.80 -12.35 -28.39
N ILE A 412 14.12 -12.28 -28.60
CA ILE A 412 14.80 -12.87 -29.77
C ILE A 412 14.61 -14.38 -29.79
N GLU A 413 14.78 -15.06 -28.66
CA GLU A 413 14.55 -16.50 -28.56
C GLU A 413 13.11 -16.88 -28.96
N LEU A 414 12.12 -16.12 -28.46
CA LEU A 414 10.70 -16.31 -28.76
C LEU A 414 10.33 -15.93 -30.21
N ALA A 415 11.04 -14.99 -30.81
CA ALA A 415 10.88 -14.71 -32.24
C ALA A 415 11.44 -15.87 -33.07
N ASN A 416 12.68 -16.28 -32.81
CA ASN A 416 13.38 -17.33 -33.54
C ASN A 416 12.68 -18.71 -33.43
N ASN A 417 11.99 -19.00 -32.33
CA ASN A 417 11.21 -20.23 -32.16
C ASN A 417 9.75 -20.13 -32.70
N LYS A 418 9.43 -19.07 -33.46
CA LYS A 418 8.12 -18.81 -34.09
C LYS A 418 6.98 -18.53 -33.10
N THR A 419 7.24 -18.27 -31.82
CA THR A 419 6.20 -17.88 -30.85
C THR A 419 5.56 -16.55 -31.22
N PHE A 420 6.34 -15.59 -31.72
CA PHE A 420 5.85 -14.30 -32.20
C PHE A 420 4.77 -14.46 -33.28
N LYS A 421 4.98 -15.36 -34.26
CA LYS A 421 3.99 -15.69 -35.28
C LYS A 421 2.70 -16.27 -34.69
N LYS A 422 2.79 -17.13 -33.66
CA LYS A 422 1.61 -17.73 -32.99
C LYS A 422 0.74 -16.69 -32.28
N ILE A 423 1.35 -15.64 -31.73
CA ILE A 423 0.65 -14.61 -30.96
C ILE A 423 0.30 -13.35 -31.77
N GLY A 424 0.69 -13.30 -33.05
CA GLY A 424 0.45 -12.16 -33.93
C GLY A 424 1.33 -10.94 -33.66
N LEU A 425 2.59 -11.16 -33.23
CA LEU A 425 3.56 -10.10 -32.99
C LEU A 425 4.66 -10.10 -34.07
N ASP A 426 4.95 -8.94 -34.63
CA ASP A 426 5.99 -8.79 -35.64
C ASP A 426 7.41 -8.74 -35.01
N PRO A 427 8.40 -9.51 -35.50
CA PRO A 427 9.77 -9.47 -34.98
C PRO A 427 10.44 -8.08 -35.01
N SER A 428 10.05 -7.18 -35.92
CA SER A 428 10.54 -5.79 -36.00
C SER A 428 10.27 -4.98 -34.73
N TYR A 429 9.33 -5.43 -33.89
CA TYR A 429 9.11 -4.88 -32.54
C TYR A 429 10.40 -4.89 -31.70
N ILE A 430 11.22 -5.94 -31.78
CA ILE A 430 12.44 -6.09 -30.96
C ILE A 430 13.42 -4.96 -31.30
N ILE A 431 13.65 -4.73 -32.60
CA ILE A 431 14.53 -3.66 -33.09
C ILE A 431 13.96 -2.29 -32.71
N SER A 432 12.64 -2.11 -32.87
CA SER A 432 11.97 -0.85 -32.54
C SER A 432 12.08 -0.52 -31.05
N LEU A 433 11.91 -1.52 -30.19
CA LEU A 433 12.08 -1.39 -28.74
C LEU A 433 13.52 -1.01 -28.37
N ALA A 434 14.51 -1.71 -28.93
CA ALA A 434 15.92 -1.43 -28.69
C ALA A 434 16.29 0.01 -29.08
N LYS A 435 15.93 0.44 -30.30
CA LYS A 435 16.15 1.82 -30.77
C LYS A 435 15.44 2.86 -29.91
N LYS A 436 14.24 2.54 -29.40
CA LYS A 436 13.50 3.44 -28.52
C LYS A 436 14.20 3.60 -27.16
N LEU A 437 14.69 2.52 -26.58
CA LEU A 437 15.43 2.54 -25.31
C LEU A 437 16.75 3.31 -25.45
N GLU A 438 17.48 3.08 -26.54
CA GLU A 438 18.68 3.85 -26.88
C GLU A 438 18.37 5.35 -26.98
N LYS A 439 17.34 5.73 -27.74
CA LYS A 439 16.93 7.15 -27.87
C LYS A 439 16.52 7.81 -26.54
N LEU A 440 15.99 7.04 -25.59
CA LEU A 440 15.55 7.53 -24.28
C LEU A 440 16.67 7.52 -23.21
N SER A 441 17.81 6.91 -23.52
CA SER A 441 18.98 6.85 -22.65
C SER A 441 19.84 8.13 -22.76
N PRO A 442 20.81 8.35 -21.83
CA PRO A 442 21.69 9.51 -21.88
C PRO A 442 22.49 9.56 -23.19
N LYS A 443 22.59 10.74 -23.82
CA LYS A 443 23.34 10.91 -25.09
C LYS A 443 24.82 10.53 -24.99
N ASN A 444 25.42 10.76 -23.83
CA ASN A 444 26.85 10.51 -23.59
C ASN A 444 27.15 9.06 -23.18
N ASP A 445 26.11 8.28 -22.86
CA ASP A 445 26.23 6.88 -22.45
C ASP A 445 24.97 6.11 -22.90
N PRO A 446 24.82 5.90 -24.23
CA PRO A 446 23.61 5.33 -24.78
C PRO A 446 23.41 3.87 -24.36
N LEU A 447 22.15 3.45 -24.23
CA LEU A 447 21.76 2.07 -23.98
C LEU A 447 21.69 1.32 -25.32
N ILE A 448 22.83 0.77 -25.74
CA ILE A 448 22.95 -0.05 -26.94
C ILE A 448 22.65 -1.50 -26.58
N LEU A 449 21.58 -2.05 -27.16
CA LEU A 449 21.14 -3.43 -26.92
C LEU A 449 21.50 -4.31 -28.12
N ASP A 450 22.09 -5.48 -27.87
CA ASP A 450 22.45 -6.44 -28.92
C ASP A 450 21.20 -7.15 -29.45
N THR A 451 20.94 -6.96 -30.75
CA THR A 451 19.87 -7.64 -31.49
C THR A 451 20.39 -8.56 -32.61
N SER A 452 21.69 -8.79 -32.69
CA SER A 452 22.36 -9.51 -33.80
C SER A 452 21.88 -10.96 -33.96
N LYS A 453 21.39 -11.58 -32.88
CA LYS A 453 20.92 -12.97 -32.87
C LYS A 453 19.51 -13.16 -33.47
N LEU A 454 18.87 -12.08 -33.92
CA LEU A 454 17.57 -12.15 -34.59
C LEU A 454 17.73 -12.69 -36.01
N LYS A 455 17.01 -13.76 -36.35
CA LYS A 455 17.18 -14.49 -37.63
C LYS A 455 16.23 -14.03 -38.75
N TYR A 456 15.66 -12.83 -38.65
CA TYR A 456 14.61 -12.32 -39.53
C TYR A 456 15.05 -11.12 -40.33
#